data_AF-A0A0C1QNL0-F1
#
_entry.id   AF-A0A0C1QNL0-F1
#
_cell.length_a   1.000
_cell.length_b   1.000
_cell.length_c   1.000
_cell.angle_alpha   90.00
_cell.angle_beta   90.00
_cell.angle_gamma   90.00
#
_symmetry.space_group_name_H-M   'P 1'
#
loop_
_entity.id
_entity.type
_entity.pdbx_description
1 polymer ?
#
loop_
_entity_poly.entity_id
_entity_poly.type
_entity_poly.pdbx_seq_one_letter_code
_entity_poly.pdbx_strand_id
1 'polypeptide(L)'
;MYINELPEIIPPKTIVRLFKYDENTPDWKDDVDNIYCVGYYSRQDGLETLWLVDMKGDYCQTTDKDFLLKYFEILTIGDVEDYYGENSPVIAGISVDEPHVVLEKDSL
;
A
#
# COMPACT_ATOMS: atom_id res chain seq x y z
N MET A 1 -6.59 17.14 5.73
CA MET A 1 -6.26 17.56 4.35
C MET A 1 -6.45 16.35 3.44
N TYR A 2 -7.49 16.34 2.61
CA TYR A 2 -7.75 15.22 1.69
C TYR A 2 -6.67 15.23 0.61
N ILE A 3 -5.97 14.10 0.42
CA ILE A 3 -4.99 13.92 -0.65
C ILE A 3 -5.80 13.92 -1.95
N ASN A 4 -5.82 15.04 -2.67
CA ASN A 4 -6.81 15.22 -3.73
C ASN A 4 -6.55 14.36 -4.96
N GLU A 5 -5.33 13.87 -5.22
CA GLU A 5 -5.07 12.90 -6.29
C GLU A 5 -3.88 12.03 -5.92
N LEU A 6 -4.05 10.70 -5.99
CA LEU A 6 -2.91 9.80 -5.94
C LEU A 6 -2.10 9.93 -7.22
N PRO A 7 -0.76 9.78 -7.15
CA PRO A 7 0.07 9.75 -8.34
C PRO A 7 -0.41 8.65 -9.30
N GLU A 8 -0.14 8.85 -10.60
CA GLU A 8 -0.51 7.90 -11.65
C GLU A 8 -0.02 6.49 -11.31
N ILE A 9 1.27 6.38 -10.98
CA ILE A 9 1.91 5.18 -10.45
C ILE A 9 2.03 5.33 -8.93
N ILE A 10 1.61 4.33 -8.17
CA ILE A 10 1.73 4.34 -6.71
C ILE A 10 3.20 4.04 -6.33
N PRO A 11 3.92 4.94 -5.65
CA PRO A 11 5.31 4.70 -5.30
C PRO A 11 5.47 3.48 -4.38
N PRO A 12 6.55 2.69 -4.52
CA PRO A 12 6.93 1.71 -3.51
C PRO A 12 7.06 2.39 -2.14
N LYS A 13 6.89 1.60 -1.07
CA LYS A 13 6.83 2.08 0.32
C LYS A 13 5.59 2.90 0.69
N THR A 14 4.61 2.98 -0.20
CA THR A 14 3.26 3.45 0.17
C THR A 14 2.65 2.45 1.17
N ILE A 15 2.22 2.93 2.32
CA ILE A 15 1.62 2.12 3.39
C ILE A 15 0.10 2.21 3.27
N VAL A 16 -0.55 1.06 3.24
CA VAL A 16 -1.99 0.93 3.08
C VAL A 16 -2.57 -0.02 4.12
N ARG A 17 -3.81 0.25 4.55
CA ARG A 17 -4.59 -0.63 5.42
C ARG A 17 -5.82 -1.11 4.68
N LEU A 18 -6.06 -2.42 4.67
CA LEU A 18 -7.31 -2.94 4.15
C LEU A 18 -8.45 -2.53 5.09
N PHE A 19 -9.35 -1.67 4.65
CA PHE A 19 -10.40 -1.13 5.53
C PHE A 19 -11.78 -1.76 5.33
N LYS A 20 -11.99 -2.46 4.20
CA LYS A 20 -13.24 -3.18 3.93
C LYS A 20 -13.06 -4.27 2.88
N TYR A 21 -14.05 -5.15 2.82
CA TYR A 21 -14.23 -6.15 1.77
C TYR A 21 -15.69 -6.11 1.28
N ASP A 22 -15.99 -6.74 0.15
CA ASP A 22 -17.37 -6.94 -0.32
C ASP A 22 -17.57 -8.38 -0.85
N GLU A 23 -18.76 -8.64 -1.41
CA GLU A 23 -19.13 -9.97 -1.94
C GLU A 23 -18.20 -10.46 -3.07
N ASN A 24 -17.46 -9.57 -3.72
CA ASN A 24 -16.51 -9.89 -4.78
C ASN A 24 -15.10 -10.16 -4.24
N THR A 25 -14.84 -9.90 -2.96
CA THR A 25 -13.53 -10.07 -2.31
C THR A 25 -13.61 -10.88 -1.01
N PRO A 26 -14.28 -12.05 -1.00
CA PRO A 26 -14.49 -12.81 0.23
C PRO A 26 -13.18 -13.29 0.88
N ASP A 27 -12.14 -13.55 0.08
CA ASP A 27 -10.84 -14.03 0.55
C ASP A 27 -10.11 -12.98 1.42
N TRP A 28 -10.46 -11.71 1.28
CA TRP A 28 -9.89 -10.58 2.01
C TRP A 28 -10.55 -10.33 3.36
N LYS A 29 -11.61 -11.07 3.68
CA LYS A 29 -12.40 -10.87 4.89
C LYS A 29 -11.56 -11.03 6.17
N ASP A 30 -10.69 -12.03 6.19
CA ASP A 30 -9.86 -12.33 7.36
C ASP A 30 -8.63 -11.39 7.46
N ASP A 31 -8.41 -10.57 6.43
CA ASP A 31 -7.31 -9.62 6.33
C ASP A 31 -7.73 -8.17 6.64
N VAL A 32 -8.98 -7.93 7.05
CA VAL A 32 -9.44 -6.58 7.40
C VAL A 32 -8.61 -6.02 8.55
N ASP A 33 -8.27 -4.75 8.44
CA ASP A 33 -7.33 -4.01 9.30
C ASP A 33 -5.85 -4.41 9.18
N ASN A 34 -5.50 -5.39 8.34
CA ASN A 34 -4.10 -5.66 8.03
C ASN A 34 -3.47 -4.49 7.28
N ILE A 35 -2.20 -4.26 7.61
CA ILE A 35 -1.36 -3.22 7.01
C ILE A 35 -0.40 -3.87 6.04
N TYR A 36 -0.29 -3.27 4.86
CA TYR A 36 0.60 -3.68 3.80
C TYR A 36 1.40 -2.48 3.31
N CYS A 37 2.51 -2.80 2.66
CA CYS A 37 3.37 -1.86 1.95
C CYS A 37 3.31 -2.20 0.47
N VAL A 38 3.20 -1.17 -0.38
CA VAL A 38 3.43 -1.35 -1.82
C VAL A 38 4.90 -1.68 -2.02
N GLY A 39 5.15 -2.86 -2.57
CA GLY A 39 6.47 -3.38 -2.89
C GLY A 39 7.09 -2.71 -4.11
N TYR A 40 8.33 -3.09 -4.42
CA TYR A 40 8.90 -2.81 -5.73
C TYR A 40 8.14 -3.56 -6.82
N TYR A 41 8.00 -2.91 -7.96
CA TYR A 41 7.38 -3.46 -9.15
C TYR A 41 8.26 -4.49 -9.84
N SER A 42 7.61 -5.40 -10.56
CA SER A 42 8.25 -6.35 -11.46
C SER A 42 8.27 -5.79 -12.87
N ARG A 43 9.43 -5.87 -13.55
CA ARG A 43 9.55 -5.51 -14.98
C ARG A 43 8.66 -6.39 -15.87
N GLN A 44 8.34 -7.60 -15.43
CA GLN A 44 7.49 -8.54 -16.17
C GLN A 44 6.01 -8.18 -16.05
N ASP A 45 5.56 -7.73 -14.88
CA ASP A 45 4.14 -7.46 -14.60
C ASP A 45 3.75 -6.01 -14.94
N GLY A 46 4.73 -5.10 -15.00
CA GLY A 46 4.53 -3.68 -15.30
C GLY A 46 4.08 -2.86 -14.09
N LEU A 47 3.86 -1.56 -14.32
CA LEU A 47 3.57 -0.56 -13.27
C LEU A 47 2.10 -0.51 -12.84
N GLU A 48 1.23 -1.25 -13.51
CA GLU A 48 -0.19 -1.38 -13.15
C GLU A 48 -0.42 -2.45 -12.08
N THR A 49 0.55 -3.37 -11.89
CA THR A 49 0.45 -4.48 -10.93
C THR A 49 1.16 -4.09 -9.63
N LEU A 50 0.37 -3.83 -8.60
CA LEU A 50 0.85 -3.51 -7.26
C LEU A 50 1.14 -4.80 -6.49
N TRP A 51 2.40 -4.99 -6.10
CA TRP A 51 2.76 -6.04 -5.16
C TRP A 51 2.59 -5.54 -3.73
N LEU A 52 1.89 -6.30 -2.88
CA LEU A 52 1.73 -6.00 -1.47
C LEU A 52 2.72 -6.83 -0.64
N VAL A 53 3.40 -6.14 0.25
CA VAL A 53 4.37 -6.68 1.20
C VAL A 53 3.77 -6.60 2.59
N ASP A 54 3.78 -7.70 3.32
CA ASP A 54 3.25 -7.75 4.68
C ASP A 54 4.23 -7.17 5.73
N MET A 55 3.82 -7.22 7.00
CA MET A 55 4.63 -6.75 8.13
C MET A 55 5.95 -7.53 8.31
N LYS A 56 6.10 -8.72 7.74
CA LYS A 56 7.33 -9.53 7.79
C LYS A 56 8.28 -9.18 6.65
N GLY A 57 7.84 -8.41 5.66
CA GLY A 57 8.60 -8.14 4.44
C GLY A 57 8.34 -9.17 3.35
N ASP A 58 7.33 -10.04 3.51
CA ASP A 58 6.99 -11.05 2.53
C ASP A 58 6.05 -10.48 1.47
N TYR A 59 6.40 -10.65 0.20
CA TYR A 59 5.51 -10.37 -0.92
C TYR A 59 4.37 -11.39 -0.90
N CYS A 60 3.18 -10.97 -0.47
CA CYS A 60 2.09 -11.88 -0.17
C CYS A 60 0.96 -11.83 -1.19
N GLN A 61 0.70 -10.67 -1.80
CA GLN A 61 -0.45 -10.48 -2.69
C GLN A 61 -0.13 -9.50 -3.83
N THR A 62 -0.94 -9.57 -4.90
CA THR A 62 -0.93 -8.60 -6.00
C THR A 62 -2.29 -7.96 -6.15
N THR A 63 -2.33 -6.68 -6.50
CA THR A 63 -3.56 -5.92 -6.75
C THR A 63 -3.33 -4.83 -7.79
N ASP A 64 -4.33 -4.01 -8.08
CA ASP A 64 -4.24 -2.85 -8.97
C ASP A 64 -4.66 -1.56 -8.25
N LYS A 65 -4.49 -0.43 -8.93
CA LYS A 65 -4.80 0.89 -8.36
C LYS A 65 -6.29 1.06 -8.04
N ASP A 66 -7.18 0.58 -8.90
CA ASP A 66 -8.63 0.72 -8.71
C ASP A 66 -9.10 -0.09 -7.50
N PHE A 67 -8.58 -1.29 -7.33
CA PHE A 67 -8.82 -2.14 -6.17
C PHE A 67 -8.26 -1.50 -4.91
N LEU A 68 -7.03 -0.99 -4.94
CA LEU A 68 -6.42 -0.30 -3.82
C LEU A 68 -7.29 0.89 -3.37
N LEU A 69 -7.71 1.75 -4.30
CA LEU A 69 -8.60 2.88 -4.03
C LEU A 69 -9.97 2.45 -3.48
N LYS A 70 -10.47 1.29 -3.92
CA LYS A 70 -11.77 0.81 -3.49
C LYS A 70 -11.75 0.23 -2.09
N TYR A 71 -10.72 -0.55 -1.71
CA TYR A 71 -10.73 -1.39 -0.51
C TYR A 71 -9.67 -1.03 0.55
N PHE A 72 -8.71 -0.17 0.21
CA PHE A 72 -7.64 0.24 1.11
C PHE A 72 -7.71 1.71 1.48
N GLU A 73 -7.32 2.00 2.72
CA GLU A 73 -7.02 3.34 3.19
C GLU A 73 -5.51 3.55 3.08
N ILE A 74 -5.11 4.68 2.49
CA ILE A 74 -3.70 5.03 2.36
C ILE A 74 -3.27 5.76 3.61
N LEU A 75 -2.34 5.15 4.34
CA LEU A 75 -1.80 5.69 5.59
C LEU A 75 -0.62 6.64 5.31
N THR A 76 0.23 6.29 4.35
CA THR A 76 1.40 7.09 3.96
C THR A 76 1.74 6.84 2.50
N ILE A 77 2.12 7.90 1.76
CA ILE A 77 2.61 7.78 0.38
C ILE A 77 4.14 7.63 0.43
N GLY A 78 4.67 6.64 -0.29
CA GLY A 78 6.11 6.46 -0.42
C GLY A 78 6.75 7.57 -1.26
N ASP A 79 8.01 7.88 -0.97
CA ASP A 79 8.82 8.90 -1.66
C ASP A 79 9.85 8.29 -2.62
N VAL A 80 9.68 7.01 -2.98
CA VAL A 80 10.65 6.25 -3.77
C VAL A 80 10.38 6.38 -5.27
N GLU A 81 11.38 6.89 -6.01
CA GLU A 81 11.35 6.97 -7.49
C GLU A 81 11.94 5.72 -8.17
N ASP A 82 12.67 4.88 -7.43
CA ASP A 82 13.17 3.58 -7.90
C ASP A 82 12.07 2.52 -7.81
N TYR A 83 11.15 2.54 -8.79
CA TYR A 83 9.99 1.65 -8.82
C TYR A 83 10.36 0.17 -8.83
N TYR A 84 11.51 -0.20 -9.40
CA TYR A 84 11.93 -1.59 -9.56
C TYR A 84 12.94 -2.05 -8.50
N GLY A 85 13.36 -1.16 -7.60
CA GLY A 85 14.27 -1.48 -6.50
C GLY A 85 15.70 -1.82 -6.95
N GLU A 86 16.14 -1.36 -8.13
CA GLU A 86 17.45 -1.73 -8.69
C GLU A 86 18.63 -1.19 -7.86
N ASN A 87 18.44 -0.07 -7.18
CA ASN A 87 19.45 0.57 -6.35
C ASN A 87 19.02 0.66 -4.88
N SER A 88 17.93 -0.02 -4.53
CA SER A 88 17.29 0.12 -3.23
C SER A 88 17.46 -1.13 -2.37
N PRO A 89 17.52 -0.98 -1.04
CA PRO A 89 17.50 -2.15 -0.15
C PRO A 89 16.16 -2.88 -0.27
N VAL A 90 16.19 -4.19 0.01
CA VAL A 90 14.96 -4.98 0.18
C VAL A 90 14.06 -4.27 1.20
N ILE A 91 12.75 -4.27 0.93
CA ILE A 91 11.76 -3.76 1.87
C ILE A 91 11.77 -4.70 3.08
N ALA A 92 12.51 -4.30 4.12
CA ALA A 92 12.46 -4.95 5.42
C ALA A 92 11.10 -4.63 6.05
N GLY A 93 10.55 -5.60 6.79
CA GLY A 93 9.20 -5.55 7.35
C GLY A 93 8.77 -4.19 7.89
N ILE A 94 7.48 -3.88 7.72
CA ILE A 94 6.88 -2.61 8.09
C ILE A 94 6.94 -2.46 9.62
N SER A 95 7.70 -1.51 10.14
CA SER A 95 7.65 -1.14 11.56
C SER A 95 6.63 -0.01 11.73
N VAL A 96 5.48 -0.30 12.33
CA VAL A 96 4.46 0.72 12.68
C VAL A 96 4.82 1.54 13.94
N ASP A 97 6.07 1.49 14.39
CA ASP A 97 6.53 2.16 15.62
C ASP A 97 6.76 3.68 15.48
N GLU A 98 6.55 4.29 14.31
CA GLU A 98 6.52 5.74 14.18
C GLU A 98 5.16 6.25 13.68
N PRO A 99 4.44 7.05 14.49
CA PRO A 99 3.15 7.61 14.10
C PRO A 99 3.38 8.78 13.16
N HIS A 100 3.58 8.53 11.87
CA HIS A 100 3.31 9.52 10.84
C HIS A 100 1.84 9.44 10.39
N VAL A 101 0.93 9.48 11.37
CA VAL A 101 -0.48 9.82 11.13
C VAL A 101 -0.77 11.10 11.90
N VAL A 102 -0.49 12.23 11.27
CA VAL A 102 -1.24 13.46 11.54
C VAL A 102 -2.34 13.54 10.49
N LEU A 103 -3.36 12.70 10.65
CA LEU A 103 -4.69 13.05 10.19
C LEU A 103 -5.32 13.80 11.36
N GLU A 104 -5.17 15.12 11.36
CA GLU A 104 -5.94 16.00 12.23
C GLU A 104 -7.43 15.65 12.05
N LYS A 105 -7.96 14.98 13.06
CA LYS A 105 -9.39 14.90 13.34
C LYS A 105 -9.84 16.27 13.87
N ASP A 106 -9.94 17.25 12.98
CA ASP A 106 -10.82 18.39 13.22
C ASP A 106 -12.22 17.93 12.77
N SER A 107 -13.03 17.39 13.68
CA SER A 107 -13.82 18.10 14.71
C SER A 107 -14.89 19.01 14.09
N LEU A 108 -16.14 18.56 14.29
CA LEU A 108 -17.47 19.18 14.12
C LEU A 108 -18.19 18.99 12.78
#